data_AF-U1GK20-F1
#
_entry.id   AF-U1GK20-F1
#
_cell.length_a   1.000
_cell.length_b   1.000
_cell.length_c   1.000
_cell.angle_alpha   90.00
_cell.angle_beta   90.00
_cell.angle_gamma   90.00
#
_symmetry.space_group_name_H-M   'P 1'
#
loop_
_entity.id
_entity.type
_entity.pdbx_description
1 polymer ?
#
loop_
_entity_poly.entity_id
_entity_poly.type
_entity_poly.pdbx_seq_one_letter_code
_entity_poly.pdbx_strand_id
1 'polypeptide(L)' 'MATPRTGRRTTKQRLAISAVFQDESSFMTAQQVFDALRDGDVSVGLATVYRNLQAMADDGELDAIR' A
#
# COMPACT_ATOMS: atom_id res chain seq x y z
N MET A 1 27.07 1.64 -6.08
CA MET A 1 26.31 2.06 -7.27
C MET A 1 24.84 2.03 -6.93
N ALA A 2 24.21 3.18 -6.72
CA ALA A 2 22.76 3.26 -6.52
C ALA A 2 22.08 3.10 -7.88
N THR A 3 21.41 1.96 -8.10
CA THR A 3 20.59 1.72 -9.30
C THR A 3 19.51 2.80 -9.39
N PRO A 4 19.25 3.39 -10.55
CA PRO A 4 18.21 4.40 -10.68
C PRO A 4 16.87 3.74 -10.32
N ARG A 5 16.23 4.23 -9.25
CA ARG A 5 14.83 3.91 -8.95
C ARG A 5 14.02 4.53 -10.08
N THR A 6 13.76 3.76 -11.13
CA THR A 6 12.77 4.12 -12.13
C THR A 6 11.52 4.51 -11.36
N GLY A 7 11.12 5.78 -11.44
CA GLY A 7 10.00 6.32 -10.67
C GLY A 7 8.80 5.40 -10.89
N ARG A 8 8.49 4.59 -9.88
CA ARG A 8 7.48 3.54 -9.99
C ARG A 8 6.16 4.27 -10.21
N ARG A 9 5.51 4.00 -11.34
CA ARG A 9 4.34 4.76 -11.79
C ARG A 9 3.28 4.76 -10.70
N THR A 10 2.91 5.92 -10.18
CA THR A 10 1.85 6.05 -9.18
C THR A 10 0.54 5.57 -9.80
N THR A 11 0.01 4.45 -9.31
CA THR A 11 -1.26 3.88 -9.78
C THR A 11 -2.41 4.34 -8.89
N LYS A 12 -3.64 4.31 -9.41
CA LYS A 12 -4.84 4.60 -8.61
C LYS A 12 -4.92 3.72 -7.35
N GLN A 13 -4.50 2.47 -7.45
CA GLN A 13 -4.45 1.54 -6.32
C GLN A 13 -3.43 1.96 -5.26
N ARG A 14 -2.24 2.43 -5.66
CA ARG A 14 -1.24 2.94 -4.71
C ARG A 14 -1.76 4.18 -3.97
N LEU A 15 -2.43 5.09 -4.68
CA LEU A 15 -3.05 6.27 -4.06
C LEU A 15 -4.15 5.87 -3.08
N ALA A 16 -5.00 4.90 -3.45
CA ALA A 16 -6.03 4.39 -2.56
C ALA A 16 -5.45 3.76 -1.29
N ILE A 17 -4.40 2.95 -1.42
CA ILE A 17 -3.69 2.38 -0.26
C ILE A 17 -3.11 3.48 0.61
N SER A 18 -2.45 4.48 0.02
CA SER A 18 -1.88 5.60 0.77
C SER A 18 -2.96 6.38 1.53
N ALA A 19 -4.13 6.56 0.93
CA ALA A 19 -5.27 7.24 1.55
C ALA A 19 -5.80 6.48 2.79
N VAL A 20 -5.79 5.15 2.77
CA VAL A 20 -6.16 4.33 3.95
C VAL A 20 -5.28 4.65 5.17
N PHE A 21 -4.00 4.95 4.95
CA PHE A 21 -3.05 5.24 6.03
C PHE A 21 -2.97 6.72 6.43
N GLN A 22 -3.65 7.66 5.75
CA GLN A 22 -3.55 9.08 6.09
C GLN A 22 -4.15 9.43 7.46
N ASP A 23 -5.21 8.72 7.85
CA ASP A 23 -5.94 8.97 9.10
C ASP A 23 -5.72 7.89 10.16
N GLU A 24 -4.95 6.84 9.84
CA GLU A 24 -4.73 5.71 10.74
C GLU A 24 -3.46 5.90 11.57
N SER A 25 -3.59 5.71 12.89
CA SER A 25 -2.49 5.90 13.84
C SER A 25 -1.91 4.57 14.37
N SER A 26 -2.50 3.45 13.95
CA SER A 26 -2.09 2.10 14.31
C SER A 26 -1.55 1.33 13.09
N PHE A 27 -0.75 0.29 13.37
CA PHE A 27 -0.44 -0.70 12.35
C PHE A 27 -1.72 -1.41 11.89
N MET A 28 -1.83 -1.58 10.57
CA MET A 28 -2.89 -2.37 9.94
C MET A 28 -2.30 -3.64 9.34
N THR A 29 -3.01 -4.74 9.49
CA THR A 29 -2.76 -5.95 8.71
C THR A 29 -3.14 -5.73 7.25
N ALA A 30 -2.54 -6.50 6.34
CA ALA A 30 -2.90 -6.45 4.92
C ALA A 30 -4.40 -6.76 4.67
N GLN A 31 -5.01 -7.59 5.53
CA GLN A 31 -6.43 -7.89 5.46
C GLN A 31 -7.29 -6.66 5.82
N GLN A 32 -6.93 -5.94 6.89
CA GLN A 32 -7.63 -4.70 7.26
C GLN A 32 -7.51 -3.63 6.17
N VAL A 33 -6.34 -3.49 5.54
CA VAL A 33 -6.17 -2.58 4.39
C VAL A 33 -7.07 -3.00 3.23
N PHE A 34 -7.13 -4.29 2.91
CA PHE A 34 -8.01 -4.80 1.87
C PHE A 34 -9.49 -4.53 2.18
N ASP A 35 -9.92 -4.74 3.42
CA ASP A 35 -11.29 -4.49 3.85
C ASP A 35 -11.62 -2.98 3.75
N ALA A 36 -10.73 -2.10 4.21
CA ALA A 36 -10.88 -0.66 4.10
C ALA A 36 -10.97 -0.17 2.64
N LEU A 37 -10.17 -0.75 1.73
CA LEU A 37 -10.26 -0.45 0.30
C LEU A 37 -11.59 -0.89 -0.29
N ARG A 38 -12.07 -2.06 0.10
CA ARG A 38 -13.35 -2.60 -0.35
C ARG A 38 -14.52 -1.74 0.14
N ASP A 39 -14.47 -1.29 1.39
CA ASP A 39 -15.48 -0.41 1.98
C ASP A 39 -15.47 0.99 1.33
N GLY A 40 -14.34 1.42 0.76
CA GLY A 40 -14.22 2.60 -0.08
C GLY A 40 -14.51 2.40 -1.58
N ASP A 41 -15.21 1.32 -1.96
CA ASP A 41 -15.54 0.95 -3.35
C ASP A 41 -14.32 0.75 -4.29
N VAL A 42 -13.13 0.51 -3.72
CA VAL A 42 -11.92 0.21 -4.49
C VAL A 42 -11.81 -1.29 -4.71
N SER A 43 -12.16 -1.73 -5.92
CA SER A 43 -11.98 -3.13 -6.32
C SER A 43 -10.49 -3.47 -6.51
N VAL A 44 -9.96 -4.28 -5.59
CA VAL A 44 -8.60 -4.80 -5.61
C VAL A 44 -8.59 -6.20 -5.03
N GLY A 45 -7.69 -7.08 -5.48
CA GLY A 45 -7.50 -8.40 -4.89
C GLY A 45 -6.47 -8.36 -3.75
N LEU A 46 -6.60 -9.23 -2.75
CA LEU A 46 -5.70 -9.28 -1.60
C LEU A 46 -4.22 -9.47 -1.99
N ALA A 47 -3.91 -10.31 -2.98
CA ALA A 47 -2.55 -10.47 -3.51
C ALA A 47 -1.98 -9.16 -4.10
N THR A 48 -2.83 -8.32 -4.69
CA THR A 48 -2.45 -7.00 -5.19
C THR A 48 -2.21 -6.03 -4.04
N VAL A 49 -2.98 -6.11 -2.95
CA VAL A 49 -2.73 -5.34 -1.72
C VAL A 49 -1.36 -5.71 -1.16
N TYR A 50 -1.06 -7.00 -0.98
CA TYR A 50 0.25 -7.46 -0.51
C TYR A 50 1.41 -6.94 -1.37
N ARG A 51 1.33 -7.05 -2.70
CA ARG A 51 2.40 -6.56 -3.58
C ARG A 51 2.60 -5.05 -3.47
N ASN A 52 1.52 -4.28 -3.31
CA ASN A 52 1.65 -2.83 -3.14
C ASN A 52 2.21 -2.48 -1.77
N LEU A 53 1.75 -3.13 -0.69
CA LEU A 53 2.28 -2.90 0.65
C LEU A 53 3.78 -3.24 0.73
N GLN A 54 4.20 -4.38 0.16
CA GLN A 54 5.61 -4.74 0.08
C GLN A 54 6.40 -3.69 -0.72
N ALA A 55 5.89 -3.31 -1.89
CA ALA A 55 6.53 -2.30 -2.72
C ALA A 55 6.65 -0.94 -2.03
N MET A 56 5.64 -0.53 -1.25
CA MET A 56 5.65 0.71 -0.48
C MET A 56 6.61 0.64 0.70
N ALA A 57 6.69 -0.50 1.39
CA ALA A 57 7.66 -0.73 2.45
C ALA A 57 9.11 -0.72 1.92
N ASP A 58 9.36 -1.41 0.80
CA ASP A 58 10.67 -1.40 0.14
C ASP A 58 11.08 -0.01 -0.34
N ASP A 59 10.11 0.85 -0.67
CA ASP A 59 10.32 2.24 -1.07
C ASP A 59 10.49 3.20 0.13
N GLY A 60 10.26 2.72 1.36
CA GLY A 60 10.27 3.52 2.59
C GLY A 60 9.04 4.41 2.77
N GLU A 61 7.96 4.14 2.04
CA GLU A 61 6.69 4.88 2.15
C GLU A 61 5.82 4.36 3.32
N LEU A 62 6.00 3.12 3.74
CA LEU A 62 5.32 2.52 4.88
C LEU A 62 6.30 1.74 5.75
N ASP A 63 6.09 1.80 7.06
CA ASP A 63 6.78 0.90 7.99
C ASP A 63 6.09 -0.47 8.01
N ALA A 64 6.88 -1.54 7.99
CA ALA A 64 6.37 -2.91 8.02
C ALA A 64 7.04 -3.70 9.14
N ILE A 65 6.22 -4.46 9.88
CA ILE A 65 6.65 -5.42 10.89
C ILE A 65 6.33 -6.82 10.36
N ARG A 66 7.27 -7.75 10.51
CA ARG A 66 7.17 -9.13 10.04
C ARG A 66 7.18 -10.13 11.20
#